data_AF-A0A2A2LJG7-F1
#
_entry.id   AF-A0A2A2LJG7-F1
#
_cell.length_a   1.000
_cell.length_b   1.000
_cell.length_c   1.000
_cell.angle_alpha   90.00
_cell.angle_beta   90.00
_cell.angle_gamma   90.00
#
_symmetry.space_group_name_H-M   'P 1'
#
loop_
_entity.id
_entity.type
_entity.pdbx_description
1 polymer ?
#
loop_
_entity_poly.entity_id
_entity_poly.type
_entity_poly.pdbx_seq_one_letter_code
_entity_poly.pdbx_strand_id
1 'polypeptide(L)'
;MASISPLDTAPVPNKQQLALESGKIEKPKNEKELPVPSRKHTISTFSGVITLSKAMVNAGVFSLPYAWKLGGLWVSFAASILIALINWYGDYILAKSAQYLSKKVGRSSLDYGHFAKKVCETSDIEFLRKHSHAMVFAVDMSILAYQLGMCSVAILFISDNMIVSFFAIVSTVFLFFGSFVIAQYTIRQPNHWSELPAYTDFKSTIMMMGILTYAFEGQTMVLPVENKLAKPENFLAPVGVLSITMVTCSSFMTFLGFIGYTAFAQHVGPTITINVPKDGFYTSVNICLMVQSLLGNGMAMYVIFDMFQNGFRTKFGKICPSFPIRVADKGFRVFWVLVTYLMVVLIPHLETMMSLVGVTAGTMCALIFPPLFEVIVFWTDWKDNLSTCHRMFKIIRNFTAMILGFAFIACGVYANMVTLIELFAKPHQSLTD
;
A
#
# COMPACT_ATOMS: atom_id res chain seq x y z
N MET A 1 -45.92 67.06 -16.95
CA MET A 1 -45.33 65.81 -17.49
C MET A 1 -44.77 66.16 -18.85
N ALA A 2 -43.47 66.19 -19.16
CA ALA A 2 -42.30 65.58 -18.55
C ALA A 2 -41.09 66.53 -18.58
N SER A 3 -40.23 66.40 -17.57
CA SER A 3 -38.94 67.04 -17.38
C SER A 3 -37.85 66.36 -18.20
N ILE A 4 -37.03 67.10 -18.97
CA ILE A 4 -35.69 66.66 -19.38
C ILE A 4 -34.72 67.85 -19.26
N SER A 5 -33.73 67.66 -18.39
CA SER A 5 -32.57 68.48 -18.07
C SER A 5 -31.39 68.16 -19.02
N PRO A 6 -30.28 68.94 -18.99
CA PRO A 6 -29.39 69.17 -20.14
C PRO A 6 -28.34 68.08 -20.40
N LEU A 7 -27.76 68.13 -21.61
CA LEU A 7 -26.63 67.35 -22.11
C LEU A 7 -25.52 67.14 -21.06
N ASP A 8 -25.29 65.88 -20.68
CA ASP A 8 -24.04 65.43 -20.06
C ASP A 8 -23.03 65.04 -21.15
N THR A 9 -21.84 65.63 -21.03
CA THR A 9 -20.64 65.39 -21.83
C THR A 9 -20.18 63.94 -21.76
N ALA A 10 -20.05 63.28 -22.91
CA ALA A 10 -19.42 61.97 -23.01
C ALA A 10 -17.91 62.06 -22.66
N PRO A 11 -17.36 61.11 -21.89
CA PRO A 11 -15.95 61.11 -21.53
C PRO A 11 -15.06 60.77 -22.72
N VAL A 12 -13.97 61.53 -22.87
CA VAL A 12 -12.92 61.34 -23.88
C VAL A 12 -12.31 59.93 -23.73
N PRO A 13 -12.16 59.14 -24.81
CA PRO A 13 -11.60 57.79 -24.72
C PRO A 13 -10.16 57.83 -24.21
N ASN A 14 -9.85 56.95 -23.25
CA ASN A 14 -8.52 56.89 -22.66
C ASN A 14 -7.50 56.37 -23.69
N LYS A 15 -6.26 56.86 -23.68
CA LYS A 15 -5.22 56.51 -24.68
C LYS A 15 -4.95 55.00 -24.83
N GLN A 16 -5.33 54.19 -23.85
CA GLN A 16 -5.27 52.73 -23.90
C GLN A 16 -6.34 52.09 -24.82
N GLN A 17 -7.53 52.69 -24.96
CA GLN A 17 -8.58 52.16 -25.84
C GLN A 17 -8.27 52.40 -27.32
N LEU A 18 -7.71 53.57 -27.66
CA LEU A 18 -7.23 53.87 -29.03
C LEU A 18 -5.98 53.05 -29.43
N ALA A 19 -5.23 52.52 -28.46
CA ALA A 19 -4.12 51.61 -28.70
C ALA A 19 -4.56 50.14 -28.91
N LEU A 20 -5.77 49.78 -28.47
CA LEU A 20 -6.35 48.44 -28.64
C LEU A 20 -6.93 48.23 -30.05
N GLU A 21 -7.44 49.27 -30.70
CA GLU A 21 -7.95 49.21 -32.09
C GLU A 21 -6.83 49.23 -33.15
N SER A 22 -5.60 49.65 -32.80
CA SER A 22 -4.49 49.78 -33.75
C SER A 22 -3.54 48.57 -33.80
N GLY A 23 -3.90 47.44 -33.19
CA GLY A 23 -3.23 46.15 -33.41
C GLY A 23 -1.74 46.09 -33.02
N LYS A 24 -1.25 47.01 -32.17
CA LYS A 24 0.17 47.13 -31.80
C LYS A 24 0.44 46.97 -30.30
N ILE A 25 -0.14 45.95 -29.67
CA ILE A 25 0.33 45.43 -28.38
C ILE A 25 0.40 43.89 -28.49
N GLU A 26 1.62 43.36 -28.54
CA GLU A 26 1.86 41.92 -28.40
C GLU A 26 1.24 41.45 -27.08
N LYS A 27 0.40 40.41 -27.16
CA LYS A 27 -0.05 39.66 -25.98
C LYS A 27 1.17 39.27 -25.14
N PRO A 28 1.11 39.37 -23.80
CA PRO A 28 2.19 38.89 -22.96
C PRO A 28 2.49 37.44 -23.33
N LYS A 29 3.72 37.22 -23.80
CA LYS A 29 4.22 35.94 -24.30
C LYS A 29 3.90 34.85 -23.28
N ASN A 30 3.17 33.86 -23.75
CA ASN A 30 2.98 32.54 -23.17
C ASN A 30 4.01 32.24 -22.06
N GLU A 31 3.54 32.04 -20.83
CA GLU A 31 4.11 30.97 -20.02
C GLU A 31 4.20 29.79 -20.96
N LYS A 32 5.43 29.40 -21.31
CA LYS A 32 5.66 28.12 -21.96
C LYS A 32 4.97 27.14 -21.04
N GLU A 33 3.83 26.58 -21.47
CA GLU A 33 3.41 25.27 -21.02
C GLU A 33 4.67 24.44 -21.14
N LEU A 34 5.33 24.18 -20.00
CA LEU A 34 6.46 23.27 -20.01
C LEU A 34 5.88 22.01 -20.64
N PRO A 35 6.43 21.52 -21.76
CA PRO A 35 5.90 20.33 -22.38
C PRO A 35 5.84 19.28 -21.29
N VAL A 36 4.63 18.78 -21.03
CA VAL A 36 4.41 17.68 -20.08
C VAL A 36 5.45 16.63 -20.45
N PRO A 37 6.42 16.32 -19.57
CA PRO A 37 7.52 15.44 -19.96
C PRO A 37 6.90 14.15 -20.47
N SER A 38 7.17 13.83 -21.73
CA SER A 38 6.59 12.65 -22.38
C SER A 38 6.95 11.43 -21.53
N ARG A 39 5.92 10.79 -20.96
CA ARG A 39 6.10 9.57 -20.15
C ARG A 39 6.63 8.48 -21.09
N LYS A 40 7.96 8.31 -21.14
CA LYS A 40 8.63 7.39 -22.07
C LYS A 40 8.31 5.90 -21.83
N HIS A 41 7.63 5.55 -20.73
CA HIS A 41 7.10 4.21 -20.47
C HIS A 41 5.75 4.30 -19.76
N THR A 42 4.66 4.42 -20.51
CA THR A 42 3.30 4.31 -19.99
C THR A 42 2.80 2.87 -20.09
N ILE A 43 1.96 2.45 -19.13
CA ILE A 43 1.28 1.15 -19.13
C ILE A 43 -0.20 1.33 -19.46
N SER A 44 -0.80 0.30 -20.07
CA SER A 44 -2.24 0.24 -20.33
C SER A 44 -3.03 0.04 -19.03
N THR A 45 -4.32 0.37 -19.03
CA THR A 45 -5.23 0.14 -17.89
C THR A 45 -5.22 -1.32 -17.42
N PHE A 46 -5.25 -2.27 -18.36
CA PHE A 46 -5.21 -3.71 -18.07
C PHE A 46 -3.86 -4.13 -17.47
N SER A 47 -2.76 -3.64 -18.03
CA SER A 47 -1.42 -3.86 -17.46
C SER A 47 -1.30 -3.25 -16.05
N GLY A 48 -1.96 -2.12 -15.80
CA GLY A 48 -2.08 -1.50 -14.48
C GLY A 48 -2.79 -2.40 -13.47
N VAL A 49 -3.96 -2.96 -13.84
CA VAL A 49 -4.69 -3.94 -13.01
C VAL A 49 -3.82 -5.14 -12.68
N ILE A 50 -3.21 -5.75 -13.70
CA ILE A 50 -2.31 -6.91 -13.51
C ILE A 50 -1.14 -6.56 -12.57
N THR A 51 -0.54 -5.39 -12.74
CA THR A 51 0.62 -4.97 -11.93
C THR A 51 0.22 -4.72 -10.48
N LEU A 52 -0.93 -4.07 -10.25
CA LEU A 52 -1.45 -3.82 -8.91
C LEU A 52 -1.93 -5.12 -8.24
N SER A 53 -2.59 -6.02 -8.98
CA SER A 53 -2.98 -7.35 -8.48
C SER A 53 -1.77 -8.17 -8.05
N LYS A 54 -0.65 -8.15 -8.80
CA LYS A 54 0.59 -8.84 -8.39
C LYS A 54 1.17 -8.28 -7.10
N ALA A 55 1.03 -6.98 -6.87
CA ALA A 55 1.52 -6.36 -5.65
C ALA A 55 0.66 -6.73 -4.43
N MET A 56 -0.66 -6.81 -4.62
CA MET A 56 -1.60 -7.20 -3.57
C MET A 56 -1.52 -8.70 -3.25
N VAL A 57 -1.55 -9.56 -4.27
CA VAL A 57 -1.50 -11.02 -4.09
C VAL A 57 -0.05 -11.44 -3.83
N ASN A 58 0.37 -11.32 -2.58
CA ASN A 58 1.68 -11.73 -2.07
C ASN A 58 1.58 -13.03 -1.24
N ALA A 59 2.69 -13.50 -0.66
CA ALA A 59 2.73 -14.73 0.14
C ALA A 59 1.71 -14.76 1.31
N GLY A 60 1.26 -13.59 1.78
CA GLY A 60 0.21 -13.46 2.80
C GLY A 60 -1.11 -14.11 2.43
N VAL A 61 -1.43 -14.23 1.13
CA VAL A 61 -2.66 -14.90 0.66
C VAL A 61 -2.73 -16.36 1.14
N PHE A 62 -1.58 -17.04 1.22
CA PHE A 62 -1.51 -18.44 1.63
C PHE A 62 -1.68 -18.63 3.13
N SER A 63 -1.53 -17.58 3.93
CA SER A 63 -1.71 -17.59 5.40
C SER A 63 -3.09 -17.13 5.84
N LEU A 64 -3.97 -16.74 4.91
CA LEU A 64 -5.34 -16.34 5.23
C LEU A 64 -6.15 -17.42 5.96
N PRO A 65 -6.08 -18.72 5.60
CA PRO A 65 -6.77 -19.76 6.37
C PRO A 65 -6.31 -19.81 7.84
N TYR A 66 -5.03 -19.56 8.08
CA TYR A 66 -4.49 -19.49 9.43
C TYR A 66 -5.01 -18.26 10.19
N ALA A 67 -5.14 -17.11 9.51
CA ALA A 67 -5.81 -15.95 10.08
C ALA A 67 -7.27 -16.28 10.49
N TRP A 68 -8.00 -17.05 9.67
CA TRP A 68 -9.36 -17.49 10.01
C TRP A 68 -9.40 -18.41 11.23
N LYS A 69 -8.40 -19.29 11.37
CA LYS A 69 -8.22 -20.09 12.58
C LYS A 69 -7.96 -19.23 13.81
N LEU A 70 -7.21 -18.13 13.67
CA LEU A 70 -6.93 -17.20 14.77
C LEU A 70 -8.14 -16.37 15.20
N GLY A 71 -9.06 -16.00 14.31
CA GLY A 71 -10.22 -15.16 14.65
C GLY A 71 -11.55 -15.89 14.80
N GLY A 72 -11.69 -17.09 14.25
CA GLY A 72 -12.96 -17.81 14.15
C GLY A 72 -13.72 -17.47 12.87
N LEU A 73 -14.65 -18.34 12.45
CA LEU A 73 -15.20 -18.34 11.10
C LEU A 73 -15.91 -17.02 10.72
N TRP A 74 -16.83 -16.58 11.56
CA TRP A 74 -17.69 -15.42 11.27
C TRP A 74 -17.00 -14.09 11.56
N VAL A 75 -16.22 -14.02 12.64
CA VAL A 75 -15.43 -12.83 12.97
C VAL A 75 -14.42 -12.55 11.86
N SER A 76 -13.72 -13.58 11.37
CA SER A 76 -12.73 -13.41 10.30
C SER A 76 -13.36 -13.01 8.97
N PHE A 77 -14.54 -13.56 8.64
CA PHE A 77 -15.27 -13.17 7.44
C PHE A 77 -15.76 -11.71 7.49
N ALA A 78 -16.31 -11.26 8.62
CA ALA A 78 -16.70 -9.87 8.79
C ALA A 78 -15.49 -8.93 8.78
N ALA A 79 -14.40 -9.32 9.46
CA ALA A 79 -13.16 -8.58 9.52
C ALA A 79 -12.50 -8.42 8.14
N SER A 80 -12.52 -9.46 7.29
CA SER A 80 -11.91 -9.39 5.97
C SER A 80 -12.63 -8.41 5.05
N ILE A 81 -13.96 -8.38 5.08
CA ILE A 81 -14.76 -7.40 4.34
C ILE A 81 -14.48 -5.99 4.86
N LEU A 82 -14.44 -5.82 6.19
CA LEU A 82 -14.16 -4.52 6.79
C LEU A 82 -12.78 -3.98 6.41
N ILE A 83 -11.73 -4.80 6.53
CA ILE A 83 -10.36 -4.42 6.16
C ILE A 83 -10.27 -4.13 4.66
N ALA A 84 -10.88 -4.96 3.81
CA ALA A 84 -10.89 -4.70 2.36
C ALA A 84 -11.53 -3.34 2.02
N LEU A 85 -12.64 -2.98 2.66
CA LEU A 85 -13.29 -1.68 2.48
C LEU A 85 -12.44 -0.52 2.99
N ILE A 86 -11.81 -0.68 4.16
CA ILE A 86 -10.90 0.30 4.74
C ILE A 86 -9.71 0.54 3.79
N ASN A 87 -9.07 -0.52 3.32
CA ASN A 87 -7.91 -0.44 2.44
C ASN A 87 -8.28 0.20 1.09
N TRP A 88 -9.39 -0.23 0.47
CA TRP A 88 -9.90 0.40 -0.76
C TRP A 88 -10.17 1.89 -0.56
N TYR A 89 -10.79 2.27 0.57
CA TYR A 89 -11.11 3.66 0.85
C TYR A 89 -9.85 4.51 1.11
N GLY A 90 -8.89 3.98 1.86
CA GLY A 90 -7.60 4.61 2.10
C GLY A 90 -6.84 4.86 0.80
N ASP A 91 -6.76 3.86 -0.07
CA ASP A 91 -6.10 3.99 -1.38
C ASP A 91 -6.81 4.95 -2.32
N TYR A 92 -8.14 4.95 -2.31
CA TYR A 92 -8.93 5.89 -3.09
C TYR A 92 -8.63 7.34 -2.66
N ILE A 93 -8.65 7.62 -1.36
CA ILE A 93 -8.34 8.95 -0.82
C ILE A 93 -6.90 9.36 -1.14
N LEU A 94 -5.96 8.44 -0.97
CA LEU A 94 -4.55 8.69 -1.19
C LEU A 94 -4.29 9.09 -2.65
N ALA A 95 -4.74 8.27 -3.60
CA ALA A 95 -4.60 8.55 -5.02
C ALA A 95 -5.37 9.82 -5.43
N LYS A 96 -6.57 10.06 -4.88
CA LYS A 96 -7.32 11.30 -5.13
C LYS A 96 -6.56 12.54 -4.65
N SER A 97 -6.00 12.49 -3.45
CA SER A 97 -5.19 13.57 -2.87
C SER A 97 -3.94 13.82 -3.72
N ALA A 98 -3.29 12.75 -4.21
CA ALA A 98 -2.14 12.83 -5.09
C ALA A 98 -2.48 13.48 -6.45
N GLN A 99 -3.58 13.06 -7.10
CA GLN A 99 -4.04 13.65 -8.36
C GLN A 99 -4.38 15.13 -8.23
N TYR A 100 -5.09 15.50 -7.16
CA TYR A 100 -5.46 16.88 -6.88
C TYR A 100 -4.20 17.75 -6.71
N LEU A 101 -3.25 17.31 -5.89
CA LEU A 101 -2.03 18.07 -5.62
C LEU A 101 -1.10 18.12 -6.84
N SER A 102 -1.01 17.03 -7.61
CA SER A 102 -0.27 16.95 -8.88
C SER A 102 -0.76 18.02 -9.87
N LYS A 103 -2.09 18.16 -10.02
CA LYS A 103 -2.70 19.20 -10.86
C LYS A 103 -2.39 20.62 -10.35
N LYS A 104 -2.48 20.84 -9.04
CA LYS A 104 -2.22 22.17 -8.41
C LYS A 104 -0.76 22.61 -8.52
N VAL A 105 0.18 21.68 -8.48
CA VAL A 105 1.63 21.96 -8.49
C VAL A 105 2.23 21.92 -9.91
N GLY A 106 1.48 21.49 -10.92
CA GLY A 106 1.96 21.38 -12.29
C GLY A 106 3.01 20.29 -12.50
N ARG A 107 3.05 19.27 -11.63
CA ARG A 107 3.98 18.11 -11.75
C ARG A 107 3.21 16.86 -12.10
N SER A 108 3.72 16.09 -13.06
CA SER A 108 3.03 14.93 -13.65
C SER A 108 3.10 13.63 -12.83
N SER A 109 3.91 13.56 -11.78
CA SER A 109 3.97 12.41 -10.86
C SER A 109 4.56 12.81 -9.50
N LEU A 110 4.01 12.27 -8.42
CA LEU A 110 4.51 12.42 -7.06
C LEU A 110 4.75 11.03 -6.46
N ASP A 111 5.96 10.77 -6.00
CA ASP A 111 6.27 9.58 -5.18
C ASP A 111 5.84 9.83 -3.72
N TYR A 112 5.70 8.79 -2.90
CA TYR A 112 5.21 8.89 -1.52
C TYR A 112 5.89 9.98 -0.68
N GLY A 113 7.22 9.98 -0.59
CA GLY A 113 7.96 10.99 0.17
C GLY A 113 7.81 12.41 -0.41
N HIS A 114 7.83 12.55 -1.74
CA HIS A 114 7.61 13.84 -2.40
C HIS A 114 6.18 14.36 -2.21
N PHE A 115 5.20 13.46 -2.29
CA PHE A 115 3.80 13.74 -2.03
C PHE A 115 3.64 14.23 -0.58
N ALA A 116 4.10 13.47 0.41
CA ALA A 116 4.04 13.85 1.82
C ALA A 116 4.70 15.21 2.08
N LYS A 117 5.88 15.46 1.49
CA LYS A 117 6.54 16.77 1.59
C LYS A 117 5.67 17.90 1.05
N LYS A 118 5.13 17.70 -0.15
CA LYS A 118 4.34 18.72 -0.85
C LYS A 118 3.03 19.00 -0.13
N VAL A 119 2.39 17.97 0.44
CA VAL A 119 1.21 18.10 1.30
C VAL A 119 1.50 19.03 2.47
N CYS A 120 2.63 18.84 3.16
CA CYS A 120 3.03 19.72 4.27
C CYS A 120 3.41 21.14 3.83
N GLU A 121 4.13 21.29 2.71
CA GLU A 121 4.53 22.60 2.18
C GLU A 121 3.34 23.46 1.72
N THR A 122 2.29 22.81 1.19
CA THR A 122 1.07 23.48 0.71
C THR A 122 0.04 23.71 1.82
N SER A 123 0.29 23.21 3.03
CA SER A 123 -0.63 23.40 4.16
C SER A 123 -0.58 24.82 4.74
N ASP A 124 -1.73 25.33 5.20
CA ASP A 124 -1.84 26.62 5.89
C ASP A 124 -1.25 26.58 7.32
N ILE A 125 -0.99 25.39 7.85
CA ILE A 125 -0.53 25.17 9.22
C ILE A 125 1.00 25.31 9.26
N GLU A 126 1.47 26.37 9.90
CA GLU A 126 2.91 26.67 10.00
C GLU A 126 3.73 25.55 10.64
N PHE A 127 3.16 24.85 11.64
CA PHE A 127 3.79 23.70 12.27
C PHE A 127 4.08 22.57 11.28
N LEU A 128 3.12 22.23 10.39
CA LEU A 128 3.29 21.19 9.38
C LEU A 128 4.33 21.60 8.35
N ARG A 129 4.34 22.87 7.92
CA ARG A 129 5.33 23.39 6.98
C ARG A 129 6.76 23.29 7.55
N LYS A 130 6.94 23.66 8.82
CA LYS A 130 8.22 23.58 9.54
C LYS A 130 8.70 22.13 9.75
N HIS A 131 7.77 21.20 10.00
CA HIS A 131 8.07 19.78 10.25
C HIS A 131 7.84 18.89 9.03
N SER A 132 7.82 19.46 7.81
CA SER A 132 7.60 18.70 6.57
C SER A 132 8.59 17.54 6.40
N HIS A 133 9.85 17.73 6.78
CA HIS A 133 10.87 16.69 6.75
C HIS A 133 10.60 15.53 7.74
N ALA A 134 9.99 15.81 8.90
CA ALA A 134 9.62 14.77 9.86
C ALA A 134 8.48 13.90 9.32
N MET A 135 7.51 14.49 8.62
CA MET A 135 6.43 13.76 7.96
C MET A 135 6.94 12.86 6.83
N VAL A 136 7.85 13.38 5.99
CA VAL A 136 8.53 12.57 4.97
C VAL A 136 9.26 11.40 5.62
N PHE A 137 10.03 11.65 6.67
CA PHE A 137 10.73 10.60 7.40
C PHE A 137 9.78 9.55 7.97
N ALA A 138 8.67 9.95 8.60
CA ALA A 138 7.68 9.02 9.14
C ALA A 138 7.06 8.13 8.04
N VAL A 139 6.67 8.71 6.91
CA VAL A 139 6.08 7.99 5.78
C VAL A 139 7.09 7.04 5.14
N ASP A 140 8.30 7.53 4.85
CA ASP A 140 9.35 6.74 4.23
C ASP A 140 9.81 5.60 5.15
N MET A 141 9.92 5.83 6.47
CA MET A 141 10.26 4.79 7.44
C MET A 141 9.16 3.72 7.57
N SER A 142 7.89 4.11 7.58
CA SER A 142 6.79 3.14 7.61
C SER A 142 6.74 2.29 6.34
N ILE A 143 6.89 2.91 5.16
CA ILE A 143 6.94 2.15 3.89
C ILE A 143 8.16 1.23 3.88
N LEU A 144 9.32 1.71 4.33
CA LEU A 144 10.53 0.89 4.45
C LEU A 144 10.30 -0.32 5.37
N ALA A 145 9.75 -0.10 6.57
CA ALA A 145 9.45 -1.17 7.52
C ALA A 145 8.47 -2.19 6.92
N TYR A 146 7.44 -1.72 6.21
CA TYR A 146 6.50 -2.59 5.51
C TYR A 146 7.18 -3.44 4.43
N GLN A 147 8.00 -2.82 3.56
CA GLN A 147 8.70 -3.55 2.51
C GLN A 147 9.71 -4.56 3.05
N LEU A 148 10.50 -4.19 4.07
CA LEU A 148 11.41 -5.13 4.73
C LEU A 148 10.65 -6.29 5.38
N GLY A 149 9.48 -6.01 5.96
CA GLY A 149 8.55 -7.02 6.46
C GLY A 149 8.09 -7.99 5.37
N MET A 150 7.62 -7.48 4.23
CA MET A 150 7.23 -8.31 3.08
C MET A 150 8.38 -9.20 2.58
N CYS A 151 9.59 -8.64 2.48
CA CYS A 151 10.78 -9.39 2.10
C CYS A 151 11.10 -10.51 3.09
N SER A 152 10.99 -10.22 4.39
CA SER A 152 11.25 -11.20 5.46
C SER A 152 10.23 -12.33 5.45
N VAL A 153 8.94 -12.00 5.27
CA VAL A 153 7.86 -12.98 5.12
C VAL A 153 8.08 -13.86 3.89
N ALA A 154 8.52 -13.31 2.77
CA ALA A 154 8.84 -14.10 1.57
C ALA A 154 9.97 -15.10 1.83
N ILE A 155 11.02 -14.71 2.57
CA ILE A 155 12.12 -15.60 2.95
C ILE A 155 11.63 -16.70 3.91
N LEU A 156 10.83 -16.36 4.93
CA LEU A 156 10.23 -17.33 5.85
C LEU A 156 9.34 -18.34 5.11
N PHE A 157 8.50 -17.85 4.20
CA PHE A 157 7.65 -18.71 3.35
C PHE A 157 8.46 -19.73 2.56
N ILE A 158 9.64 -19.34 2.06
CA ILE A 158 10.54 -20.23 1.34
C ILE A 158 11.21 -21.23 2.29
N SER A 159 11.65 -20.76 3.47
CA SER A 159 12.28 -21.60 4.49
C SER A 159 11.35 -22.74 4.93
N ASP A 160 10.08 -22.43 5.18
CA ASP A 160 9.09 -23.41 5.64
C ASP A 160 8.70 -24.45 4.58
N ASN A 161 8.95 -24.17 3.29
CA ASN A 161 8.53 -25.01 2.17
C ASN A 161 9.71 -25.61 1.37
N MET A 162 10.95 -25.58 1.90
CA MET A 162 12.18 -25.77 1.12
C MET A 162 12.31 -27.10 0.32
N ILE A 163 12.07 -27.02 -1.00
CA ILE A 163 12.61 -27.90 -2.06
C ILE A 163 13.06 -27.00 -3.22
N VAL A 164 14.28 -27.20 -3.71
CA VAL A 164 15.05 -26.30 -4.59
C VAL A 164 14.35 -25.99 -5.93
N SER A 165 14.28 -24.71 -6.36
CA SER A 165 14.40 -24.33 -7.80
C SER A 165 14.41 -22.83 -8.12
N PHE A 166 14.95 -22.54 -9.32
CA PHE A 166 15.08 -21.25 -10.01
C PHE A 166 13.96 -21.07 -11.05
N PHE A 167 13.45 -19.84 -11.28
CA PHE A 167 13.05 -19.26 -12.61
C PHE A 167 12.25 -17.94 -12.43
N ALA A 168 12.67 -16.84 -13.07
CA ALA A 168 12.21 -15.48 -12.72
C ALA A 168 11.01 -14.87 -13.48
N ILE A 169 10.60 -15.43 -14.63
CA ILE A 169 9.63 -14.76 -15.52
C ILE A 169 8.24 -15.43 -15.48
N VAL A 170 8.16 -16.68 -15.03
CA VAL A 170 6.91 -17.48 -14.98
C VAL A 170 6.07 -17.19 -13.72
N SER A 171 6.59 -16.37 -12.80
CA SER A 171 6.02 -16.01 -11.49
C SER A 171 4.53 -15.66 -11.48
N THR A 172 4.07 -14.84 -12.43
CA THR A 172 2.67 -14.39 -12.43
C THR A 172 1.70 -15.50 -12.81
N VAL A 173 2.07 -16.32 -13.80
CA VAL A 173 1.25 -17.45 -14.22
C VAL A 173 1.19 -18.45 -13.08
N PHE A 174 2.32 -18.69 -12.42
CA PHE A 174 2.41 -19.55 -11.24
C PHE A 174 1.58 -19.06 -10.07
N LEU A 175 1.49 -17.75 -9.84
CA LEU A 175 0.63 -17.20 -8.79
C LEU A 175 -0.83 -17.60 -9.00
N PHE A 176 -1.40 -17.23 -10.15
CA PHE A 176 -2.82 -17.47 -10.40
C PHE A 176 -3.11 -18.95 -10.59
N PHE A 177 -2.27 -19.67 -11.34
CA PHE A 177 -2.43 -21.11 -11.56
C PHE A 177 -2.25 -21.89 -10.27
N GLY A 178 -1.20 -21.63 -9.49
CA GLY A 178 -0.93 -22.33 -8.26
C GLY A 178 -1.99 -22.06 -7.20
N SER A 179 -2.42 -20.81 -7.05
CA SER A 179 -3.50 -20.48 -6.13
C SER A 179 -4.84 -21.08 -6.58
N PHE A 180 -5.08 -21.20 -7.89
CA PHE A 180 -6.25 -21.91 -8.42
C PHE A 180 -6.20 -23.42 -8.13
N VAL A 181 -5.05 -24.07 -8.31
CA VAL A 181 -4.88 -25.50 -7.98
C VAL A 181 -5.09 -25.76 -6.49
N ILE A 182 -4.53 -24.91 -5.63
CA ILE A 182 -4.75 -24.99 -4.18
C ILE A 182 -6.23 -24.80 -3.86
N ALA A 183 -6.88 -23.76 -4.40
CA ALA A 183 -8.30 -23.54 -4.19
C ALA A 183 -9.15 -24.74 -4.64
N GLN A 184 -8.86 -25.32 -5.81
CA GLN A 184 -9.53 -26.52 -6.32
C GLN A 184 -9.33 -27.73 -5.41
N TYR A 185 -8.12 -27.94 -4.88
CA TYR A 185 -7.85 -29.02 -3.93
C TYR A 185 -8.66 -28.82 -2.64
N THR A 186 -8.65 -27.61 -2.10
CA THR A 186 -9.34 -27.24 -0.87
C THR A 186 -10.85 -27.41 -0.98
N ILE A 187 -11.46 -27.03 -2.12
CA ILE A 187 -12.91 -27.20 -2.35
C ILE A 187 -13.33 -28.67 -2.38
N ARG A 188 -12.42 -29.59 -2.72
CA ARG A 188 -12.71 -31.04 -2.76
C ARG A 188 -12.64 -31.70 -1.37
N GLN A 189 -12.11 -31.01 -0.37
CA GLN A 189 -12.05 -31.53 0.99
C GLN A 189 -13.44 -31.45 1.66
N PRO A 190 -13.77 -32.37 2.60
CA PRO A 190 -15.00 -32.27 3.36
C PRO A 190 -15.03 -30.98 4.19
N ASN A 191 -16.16 -30.27 4.16
CA ASN A 191 -16.34 -29.01 4.88
C ASN A 191 -16.80 -29.27 6.32
N HIS A 192 -16.07 -28.73 7.30
CA HIS A 192 -16.36 -28.90 8.73
C HIS A 192 -17.02 -27.66 9.36
N TRP A 193 -17.75 -26.87 8.57
CA TRP A 193 -18.35 -25.57 8.95
C TRP A 193 -19.15 -25.54 10.26
N SER A 194 -19.76 -26.66 10.69
CA SER A 194 -20.62 -26.73 11.88
C SER A 194 -19.83 -26.91 13.18
N GLU A 195 -18.57 -27.35 13.10
CA GLU A 195 -17.72 -27.65 14.25
C GLU A 195 -16.73 -26.51 14.54
N LEU A 196 -16.69 -25.49 13.68
CA LEU A 196 -15.75 -24.39 13.79
C LEU A 196 -16.24 -23.31 14.75
N PRO A 197 -15.35 -22.79 15.62
CA PRO A 197 -15.69 -21.67 16.50
C PRO A 197 -16.05 -20.43 15.68
N ALA A 198 -17.16 -19.79 16.03
CA ALA A 198 -17.59 -18.53 15.41
C ALA A 198 -16.63 -17.37 15.71
N TYR A 199 -16.05 -17.38 16.92
CA TYR A 199 -15.06 -16.44 17.44
C TYR A 199 -14.06 -17.19 18.33
N THR A 200 -12.87 -16.62 18.51
CA THR A 200 -11.79 -17.15 19.34
C THR A 200 -11.44 -16.15 20.46
N ASP A 201 -10.16 -15.87 20.71
CA ASP A 201 -9.70 -14.95 21.74
C ASP A 201 -9.43 -13.54 21.19
N PHE A 202 -9.46 -12.54 22.07
CA PHE A 202 -9.14 -11.16 21.70
C PHE A 202 -7.70 -11.01 21.17
N LYS A 203 -6.71 -11.63 21.83
CA LYS A 203 -5.30 -11.63 21.40
C LYS A 203 -5.16 -12.19 19.98
N SER A 204 -5.76 -13.37 19.73
CA SER A 204 -5.71 -14.05 18.44
C SER A 204 -6.48 -13.29 17.35
N THR A 205 -7.60 -12.65 17.70
CA THR A 205 -8.37 -11.78 16.79
C THR A 205 -7.55 -10.56 16.37
N ILE A 206 -6.83 -9.91 17.30
CA ILE A 206 -5.93 -8.80 16.96
C ILE A 206 -4.79 -9.27 16.05
N MET A 207 -4.21 -10.46 16.33
CA MET A 207 -3.19 -11.04 15.45
C MET A 207 -3.74 -11.33 14.05
N MET A 208 -4.94 -11.91 13.94
CA MET A 208 -5.66 -12.12 12.69
C MET A 208 -5.82 -10.80 11.94
N MET A 209 -6.34 -9.76 12.59
CA MET A 209 -6.51 -8.45 11.95
C MET A 209 -5.18 -7.94 11.39
N GLY A 210 -4.05 -8.17 12.07
CA GLY A 210 -2.73 -7.88 11.54
C GLY A 210 -2.37 -8.65 10.28
N ILE A 211 -2.61 -9.96 10.25
CA ILE A 211 -2.37 -10.79 9.06
C ILE A 211 -3.28 -10.37 7.91
N LEU A 212 -4.55 -10.04 8.19
CA LEU A 212 -5.49 -9.50 7.20
C LEU A 212 -5.01 -8.16 6.66
N THR A 213 -4.61 -7.22 7.52
CA THR A 213 -4.04 -5.95 7.09
C THR A 213 -2.80 -6.20 6.23
N TYR A 214 -1.90 -7.10 6.60
CA TYR A 214 -0.75 -7.45 5.75
C TYR A 214 -1.14 -8.04 4.39
N ALA A 215 -2.10 -8.98 4.37
CA ALA A 215 -2.46 -9.73 3.16
C ALA A 215 -3.30 -8.90 2.17
N PHE A 216 -4.17 -8.02 2.67
CA PHE A 216 -5.06 -7.19 1.85
C PHE A 216 -4.43 -5.86 1.44
N GLU A 217 -3.15 -5.64 1.77
CA GLU A 217 -2.45 -4.37 1.58
C GLU A 217 -1.53 -4.39 0.36
N GLY A 218 -1.77 -3.46 -0.57
CA GLY A 218 -0.93 -3.22 -1.76
C GLY A 218 -0.53 -1.75 -1.92
N GLN A 219 -0.64 -0.96 -0.85
CA GLN A 219 -0.63 0.50 -0.93
C GLN A 219 0.65 1.04 -1.53
N THR A 220 1.81 0.50 -1.19
CA THR A 220 3.12 1.00 -1.67
C THR A 220 3.25 1.03 -3.20
N MET A 221 2.39 0.31 -3.92
CA MET A 221 2.36 0.25 -5.38
C MET A 221 1.25 1.11 -6.02
N VAL A 222 0.37 1.71 -5.23
CA VAL A 222 -0.75 2.53 -5.73
C VAL A 222 -0.25 3.75 -6.49
N LEU A 223 0.56 4.62 -5.87
CA LEU A 223 1.10 5.81 -6.56
C LEU A 223 2.06 5.46 -7.72
N PRO A 224 3.00 4.49 -7.58
CA PRO A 224 3.84 4.08 -8.71
C PRO A 224 3.07 3.53 -9.91
N VAL A 225 2.01 2.74 -9.70
CA VAL A 225 1.18 2.22 -10.79
C VAL A 225 0.39 3.34 -11.43
N GLU A 226 -0.21 4.23 -10.62
CA GLU A 226 -0.93 5.40 -11.10
C GLU A 226 -0.03 6.32 -11.97
N ASN A 227 1.18 6.60 -11.48
CA ASN A 227 2.17 7.44 -12.15
C ASN A 227 2.60 6.85 -13.51
N LYS A 228 2.52 5.53 -13.69
CA LYS A 228 2.88 4.84 -14.93
C LYS A 228 1.71 4.69 -15.91
N LEU A 229 0.46 4.93 -15.51
CA LEU A 229 -0.68 4.78 -16.43
C LEU A 229 -0.64 5.79 -17.58
N ALA A 230 -1.14 5.38 -18.76
CA ALA A 230 -1.32 6.31 -19.88
C ALA A 230 -2.30 7.45 -19.54
N LYS A 231 -3.35 7.15 -18.76
CA LYS A 231 -4.35 8.10 -18.26
C LYS A 231 -4.58 7.89 -16.76
N PRO A 232 -3.99 8.73 -15.87
CA PRO A 232 -4.15 8.62 -14.42
C PRO A 232 -5.60 8.72 -13.94
N GLU A 233 -6.44 9.49 -14.63
CA GLU A 233 -7.88 9.62 -14.31
C GLU A 233 -8.64 8.29 -14.35
N ASN A 234 -8.21 7.34 -15.20
CA ASN A 234 -8.80 6.00 -15.27
C ASN A 234 -8.46 5.15 -14.04
N PHE A 235 -7.51 5.57 -13.20
CA PHE A 235 -7.19 4.87 -11.97
C PHE A 235 -8.33 4.95 -10.95
N LEU A 236 -8.93 6.14 -10.80
CA LEU A 236 -9.99 6.45 -9.82
C LEU A 236 -11.41 6.38 -10.38
N ALA A 237 -11.57 6.04 -11.66
CA ALA A 237 -12.90 5.85 -12.24
C ALA A 237 -13.70 4.77 -11.45
N PRO A 238 -15.05 4.81 -11.46
CA PRO A 238 -15.86 3.84 -10.73
C PRO A 238 -15.54 2.38 -11.08
N VAL A 239 -15.28 2.12 -12.37
CA VAL A 239 -14.74 0.85 -12.90
C VAL A 239 -13.30 1.07 -13.38
N GLY A 240 -12.52 1.72 -12.53
CA GLY A 240 -11.11 2.03 -12.76
C GLY A 240 -10.16 0.94 -12.29
N VAL A 241 -8.87 1.17 -12.50
CA VAL A 241 -7.81 0.20 -12.14
C VAL A 241 -7.87 -0.15 -10.65
N LEU A 242 -8.05 0.83 -9.77
CA LEU A 242 -8.06 0.61 -8.33
C LEU A 242 -9.25 -0.26 -7.89
N SER A 243 -10.48 0.12 -8.26
CA SER A 243 -11.70 -0.57 -7.85
C SER A 243 -11.76 -2.01 -8.37
N ILE A 244 -11.43 -2.24 -9.64
CA ILE A 244 -11.38 -3.59 -10.22
C ILE A 244 -10.38 -4.45 -9.44
N THR A 245 -9.17 -3.93 -9.24
CA THR A 245 -8.10 -4.68 -8.57
C THR A 245 -8.49 -5.03 -7.14
N MET A 246 -9.00 -4.06 -6.38
CA MET A 246 -9.39 -4.25 -4.98
C MET A 246 -10.52 -5.25 -4.83
N VAL A 247 -11.58 -5.15 -5.63
CA VAL A 247 -12.72 -6.08 -5.58
C VAL A 247 -12.27 -7.49 -5.97
N THR A 248 -11.53 -7.64 -7.08
CA THR A 248 -11.08 -8.96 -7.53
C THR A 248 -10.14 -9.61 -6.54
N CYS A 249 -9.12 -8.88 -6.04
CA CYS A 249 -8.15 -9.45 -5.10
C CYS A 249 -8.77 -9.76 -3.74
N SER A 250 -9.56 -8.84 -3.18
CA SER A 250 -10.18 -9.03 -1.86
C SER A 250 -11.20 -10.16 -1.86
N SER A 251 -11.96 -10.31 -2.95
CA SER A 251 -12.91 -11.43 -3.09
C SER A 251 -12.16 -12.76 -3.17
N PHE A 252 -11.08 -12.81 -3.95
CA PHE A 252 -10.24 -14.01 -4.08
C PHE A 252 -9.58 -14.40 -2.75
N MET A 253 -9.01 -13.42 -2.04
CA MET A 253 -8.37 -13.60 -0.74
C MET A 253 -9.37 -14.06 0.33
N THR A 254 -10.52 -13.40 0.44
CA THR A 254 -11.58 -13.78 1.39
C THR A 254 -12.10 -15.18 1.07
N PHE A 255 -12.30 -15.50 -0.21
CA PHE A 255 -12.69 -16.83 -0.64
C PHE A 255 -11.68 -17.87 -0.20
N LEU A 256 -10.38 -17.67 -0.51
CA LEU A 256 -9.32 -18.62 -0.15
C LEU A 256 -9.20 -18.81 1.38
N GLY A 257 -9.29 -17.73 2.15
CA GLY A 257 -9.28 -17.79 3.62
C GLY A 257 -10.43 -18.59 4.19
N PHE A 258 -11.66 -18.34 3.69
CA PHE A 258 -12.84 -19.07 4.11
C PHE A 258 -12.77 -20.55 3.77
N ILE A 259 -12.53 -20.91 2.50
CA ILE A 259 -12.49 -22.32 2.08
C ILE A 259 -11.33 -23.08 2.73
N GLY A 260 -10.18 -22.42 2.92
CA GLY A 260 -9.01 -23.04 3.53
C GLY A 260 -9.27 -23.40 4.98
N TYR A 261 -9.97 -22.53 5.71
CA TYR A 261 -10.32 -22.81 7.09
C TYR A 261 -11.42 -23.86 7.21
N THR A 262 -12.44 -23.85 6.34
CA THR A 262 -13.52 -24.86 6.38
C THR A 262 -13.05 -26.26 5.99
N ALA A 263 -12.04 -26.36 5.12
CA ALA A 263 -11.45 -27.62 4.69
C ALA A 263 -10.57 -28.28 5.77
N PHE A 264 -9.65 -27.52 6.37
CA PHE A 264 -8.62 -28.08 7.26
C PHE A 264 -8.87 -27.84 8.76
N ALA A 265 -9.86 -27.00 9.10
CA ALA A 265 -10.29 -26.73 10.48
C ALA A 265 -9.12 -26.43 11.44
N GLN A 266 -8.95 -27.22 12.50
CA GLN A 266 -7.89 -27.04 13.50
C GLN A 266 -6.51 -27.42 13.00
N HIS A 267 -6.39 -28.17 11.90
CA HIS A 267 -5.13 -28.64 11.35
C HIS A 267 -4.47 -27.65 10.37
N VAL A 268 -5.06 -26.46 10.18
CA VAL A 268 -4.45 -25.40 9.36
C VAL A 268 -3.08 -25.01 9.94
N GLY A 269 -2.04 -25.18 9.11
CA GLY A 269 -0.68 -24.70 9.38
C GLY A 269 -0.53 -23.22 9.03
N PRO A 270 0.66 -22.62 9.24
CA PRO A 270 0.91 -21.20 8.96
C PRO A 270 0.56 -20.79 7.52
N THR A 271 0.78 -21.70 6.58
CA THR A 271 0.40 -21.55 5.17
C THR A 271 -0.36 -22.76 4.66
N ILE A 272 -1.39 -22.53 3.84
CA ILE A 272 -2.19 -23.60 3.22
C ILE A 272 -1.36 -24.55 2.35
N THR A 273 -0.22 -24.12 1.82
CA THR A 273 0.68 -24.94 1.00
C THR A 273 1.24 -26.14 1.75
N ILE A 274 1.40 -26.04 3.07
CA ILE A 274 1.88 -27.11 3.94
C ILE A 274 0.78 -28.17 4.18
N ASN A 275 -0.49 -27.76 4.11
CA ASN A 275 -1.65 -28.64 4.29
C ASN A 275 -2.00 -29.46 3.04
N VAL A 276 -1.45 -29.12 1.88
CA VAL A 276 -1.66 -29.85 0.62
C VAL A 276 -0.72 -31.07 0.56
N PRO A 277 -1.16 -32.22 0.03
CA PRO A 277 -0.34 -33.43 -0.09
C PRO A 277 0.90 -33.20 -0.92
N LYS A 278 1.99 -33.84 -0.52
CA LYS A 278 3.32 -33.73 -1.16
C LYS A 278 3.48 -34.68 -2.35
N ASP A 279 2.44 -34.86 -3.15
CA ASP A 279 2.52 -35.63 -4.40
C ASP A 279 3.32 -34.84 -5.45
N GLY A 280 3.84 -35.49 -6.49
CA GLY A 280 4.70 -34.84 -7.50
C GLY A 280 4.09 -33.60 -8.18
N PHE A 281 2.77 -33.62 -8.44
CA PHE A 281 2.07 -32.48 -9.04
C PHE A 281 1.92 -31.30 -8.07
N TYR A 282 1.40 -31.54 -6.87
CA TYR A 282 1.20 -30.49 -5.85
C TYR A 282 2.54 -29.93 -5.36
N THR A 283 3.56 -30.77 -5.23
CA THR A 283 4.93 -30.34 -4.94
C THR A 283 5.46 -29.40 -6.02
N SER A 284 5.22 -29.71 -7.30
CA SER A 284 5.60 -28.82 -8.41
C SER A 284 4.88 -27.47 -8.32
N VAL A 285 3.60 -27.46 -7.96
CA VAL A 285 2.83 -26.22 -7.76
C VAL A 285 3.36 -25.42 -6.58
N ASN A 286 3.66 -26.07 -5.45
CA ASN A 286 4.23 -25.42 -4.28
C ASN A 286 5.60 -24.78 -4.60
N ILE A 287 6.48 -25.48 -5.33
CA ILE A 287 7.76 -24.94 -5.80
C ILE A 287 7.53 -23.70 -6.68
N CYS A 288 6.59 -23.76 -7.62
CA CYS A 288 6.23 -22.63 -8.48
C CYS A 288 5.76 -21.39 -7.69
N LEU A 289 4.96 -21.60 -6.63
CA LEU A 289 4.50 -20.54 -5.73
C LEU A 289 5.64 -19.96 -4.87
N MET A 290 6.57 -20.78 -4.40
CA MET A 290 7.75 -20.30 -3.68
C MET A 290 8.65 -19.45 -4.55
N VAL A 291 8.92 -19.90 -5.78
CA VAL A 291 9.68 -19.13 -6.77
C VAL A 291 9.00 -17.80 -7.07
N GLN A 292 7.67 -17.81 -7.20
CA GLN A 292 6.88 -16.59 -7.35
C GLN A 292 7.07 -15.62 -6.17
N SER A 293 7.00 -16.12 -4.93
CA SER A 293 7.23 -15.33 -3.71
C SER A 293 8.64 -14.72 -3.67
N LEU A 294 9.67 -15.49 -4.03
CA LEU A 294 11.05 -15.00 -4.13
C LEU A 294 11.20 -13.83 -5.11
N LEU A 295 10.46 -13.86 -6.22
CA LEU A 295 10.51 -12.80 -7.22
C LEU A 295 9.73 -11.56 -6.77
N GLY A 296 8.71 -11.75 -5.93
CA GLY A 296 8.04 -10.67 -5.20
C GLY A 296 9.00 -9.88 -4.32
N ASN A 297 9.99 -10.55 -3.69
CA ASN A 297 11.05 -9.90 -2.92
C ASN A 297 11.81 -8.85 -3.77
N GLY A 298 12.03 -9.15 -5.06
CA GLY A 298 12.68 -8.21 -5.97
C GLY A 298 11.89 -6.91 -6.16
N MET A 299 10.55 -7.01 -6.25
CA MET A 299 9.67 -5.83 -6.35
C MET A 299 9.65 -5.03 -5.05
N ALA A 300 9.57 -5.69 -3.90
CA ALA A 300 9.61 -5.02 -2.60
C ALA A 300 10.95 -4.29 -2.37
N MET A 301 12.07 -4.93 -2.72
CA MET A 301 13.40 -4.31 -2.68
C MET A 301 13.58 -3.18 -3.69
N TYR A 302 12.99 -3.30 -4.89
CA TYR A 302 13.00 -2.21 -5.88
C TYR A 302 12.39 -0.93 -5.30
N VAL A 303 11.26 -1.02 -4.58
CA VAL A 303 10.62 0.14 -3.95
C VAL A 303 11.57 0.80 -2.94
N ILE A 304 12.26 0.01 -2.11
CA ILE A 304 13.25 0.54 -1.16
C ILE A 304 14.37 1.29 -1.90
N PHE A 305 14.90 0.70 -2.97
CA PHE A 305 15.97 1.32 -3.74
C PHE A 305 15.51 2.60 -4.44
N ASP A 306 14.35 2.58 -5.08
CA ASP A 306 13.78 3.73 -5.78
C ASP A 306 13.56 4.91 -4.82
N MET A 307 13.08 4.64 -3.60
CA MET A 307 12.85 5.66 -2.57
C MET A 307 14.15 6.24 -1.98
N PHE A 308 15.09 5.39 -1.58
CA PHE A 308 16.22 5.82 -0.74
C PHE A 308 17.53 6.03 -1.49
N GLN A 309 17.70 5.45 -2.68
CA GLN A 309 18.99 5.46 -3.39
C GLN A 309 19.44 6.89 -3.75
N ASN A 310 18.54 7.75 -4.23
CA ASN A 310 18.89 9.12 -4.61
C ASN A 310 19.34 9.97 -3.40
N GLY A 311 18.64 9.80 -2.26
CA GLY A 311 19.00 10.45 -1.00
C GLY A 311 20.34 9.96 -0.46
N PHE A 312 20.57 8.65 -0.53
CA PHE A 312 21.84 8.03 -0.15
C PHE A 312 23.00 8.54 -1.02
N ARG A 313 22.87 8.50 -2.35
CA ARG A 313 23.91 8.99 -3.27
C ARG A 313 24.29 10.45 -3.01
N THR A 314 23.30 11.30 -2.76
CA THR A 314 23.53 12.73 -2.52
C THR A 314 24.27 12.99 -1.21
N LYS A 315 23.91 12.28 -0.13
CA LYS A 315 24.58 12.43 1.17
C LYS A 315 25.95 11.75 1.18
N PHE A 316 26.03 10.52 0.67
CA PHE A 316 27.25 9.73 0.64
C PHE A 316 28.32 10.36 -0.27
N GLY A 317 27.92 10.90 -1.43
CA GLY A 317 28.84 11.62 -2.31
C GLY A 317 29.42 12.90 -1.70
N LYS A 318 28.72 13.53 -0.74
CA LYS A 318 29.25 14.68 0.02
C LYS A 318 30.22 14.25 1.13
N ILE A 319 29.97 13.09 1.76
CA ILE A 319 30.80 12.56 2.85
C ILE A 319 32.09 11.91 2.31
N CYS A 320 31.97 11.14 1.23
CA CYS A 320 33.05 10.36 0.63
C CYS A 320 33.18 10.65 -0.88
N PRO A 321 33.71 11.81 -1.28
CA PRO A 321 33.77 12.23 -2.69
C PRO A 321 34.67 11.35 -3.57
N SER A 322 35.69 10.71 -3.00
CA SER A 322 36.62 9.84 -3.75
C SER A 322 36.15 8.38 -3.89
N PHE A 323 35.05 7.99 -3.24
CA PHE A 323 34.60 6.59 -3.26
C PHE A 323 33.79 6.31 -4.52
N PRO A 324 34.05 5.19 -5.24
CA PRO A 324 33.33 4.88 -6.48
C PRO A 324 31.84 4.66 -6.21
N ILE A 325 30.98 5.49 -6.83
CA ILE A 325 29.52 5.46 -6.66
C ILE A 325 28.92 4.08 -6.91
N ARG A 326 29.49 3.31 -7.87
CA ARG A 326 29.05 1.94 -8.19
C ARG A 326 29.23 0.97 -7.03
N VAL A 327 30.29 1.13 -6.24
CA VAL A 327 30.54 0.28 -5.06
C VAL A 327 29.62 0.70 -3.92
N ALA A 328 29.41 2.00 -3.75
CA ALA A 328 28.44 2.52 -2.78
C ALA A 328 27.01 2.01 -3.06
N ASP A 329 26.57 2.00 -4.33
CA ASP A 329 25.26 1.46 -4.71
C ASP A 329 25.15 -0.04 -4.44
N LYS A 330 26.19 -0.82 -4.76
CA LYS A 330 26.20 -2.27 -4.49
C LYS A 330 26.17 -2.53 -2.98
N GLY A 331 26.97 -1.80 -2.20
CA GLY A 331 26.99 -1.89 -0.74
C GLY A 331 25.63 -1.53 -0.13
N PHE A 332 24.98 -0.48 -0.62
CA PHE A 332 23.63 -0.10 -0.20
C PHE A 332 22.60 -1.20 -0.44
N ARG A 333 22.66 -1.87 -1.60
CA ARG A 333 21.77 -3.01 -1.89
C ARG A 333 22.04 -4.20 -0.97
N VAL A 334 23.31 -4.56 -0.78
CA VAL A 334 23.70 -5.66 0.12
C VAL A 334 23.27 -5.37 1.55
N PHE A 335 23.44 -4.14 2.02
CA PHE A 335 23.02 -3.72 3.37
C PHE A 335 21.54 -4.01 3.63
N TRP A 336 20.63 -3.60 2.74
CA TRP A 336 19.20 -3.84 2.95
C TRP A 336 18.82 -5.32 2.88
N VAL A 337 19.48 -6.09 2.02
CA VAL A 337 19.30 -7.55 1.99
C VAL A 337 19.73 -8.16 3.33
N LEU A 338 20.88 -7.76 3.88
CA LEU A 338 21.34 -8.24 5.19
C LEU A 338 20.37 -7.87 6.33
N VAL A 339 19.79 -6.66 6.30
CA VAL A 339 18.77 -6.25 7.28
C VAL A 339 17.55 -7.19 7.23
N THR A 340 17.10 -7.59 6.04
CA THR A 340 15.98 -8.55 5.94
C THR A 340 16.33 -9.93 6.49
N TYR A 341 17.54 -10.43 6.21
CA TYR A 341 17.99 -11.69 6.82
C TYR A 341 18.08 -11.59 8.35
N LEU A 342 18.54 -10.46 8.87
CA LEU A 342 18.56 -10.23 10.32
C LEU A 342 17.15 -10.28 10.90
N MET A 343 16.15 -9.66 10.26
CA MET A 343 14.75 -9.74 10.71
C MET A 343 14.22 -11.17 10.74
N VAL A 344 14.53 -11.98 9.72
CA VAL A 344 14.14 -13.40 9.65
C VAL A 344 14.77 -14.21 10.79
N VAL A 345 16.04 -13.97 11.11
CA VAL A 345 16.73 -14.62 12.23
C VAL A 345 16.14 -14.19 13.58
N LEU A 346 15.73 -12.92 13.71
CA LEU A 346 15.14 -12.39 14.93
C LEU A 346 13.71 -12.89 15.20
N ILE A 347 12.91 -13.13 14.15
CA ILE A 347 11.53 -13.62 14.27
C ILE A 347 11.34 -14.77 13.25
N PRO A 348 11.69 -16.02 13.62
CA PRO A 348 11.63 -17.17 12.72
C PRO A 348 10.21 -17.78 12.62
N HIS A 349 9.16 -16.98 12.83
CA HIS A 349 7.76 -17.42 12.79
C HIS A 349 6.98 -16.58 11.78
N LEU A 350 6.53 -17.22 10.71
CA LEU A 350 5.88 -16.58 9.56
C LEU A 350 4.63 -15.79 9.97
N GLU A 351 3.71 -16.41 10.71
CA GLU A 351 2.44 -15.80 11.12
C GLU A 351 2.63 -14.60 12.04
N THR A 352 3.62 -14.65 12.93
CA THR A 352 3.91 -13.56 13.86
C THR A 352 4.59 -12.41 13.14
N MET A 353 5.47 -12.70 12.17
CA MET A 353 6.07 -11.68 11.31
C MET A 353 4.99 -10.97 10.46
N MET A 354 4.09 -11.72 9.80
CA MET A 354 2.99 -11.14 9.02
C MET A 354 2.09 -10.25 9.88
N SER A 355 1.69 -10.75 11.06
CA SER A 355 0.86 -9.99 11.98
C SER A 355 1.55 -8.71 12.45
N LEU A 356 2.81 -8.78 12.88
CA LEU A 356 3.58 -7.63 13.37
C LEU A 356 3.73 -6.55 12.29
N VAL A 357 4.06 -6.92 11.06
CA VAL A 357 4.22 -5.99 9.93
C VAL A 357 2.89 -5.32 9.59
N GLY A 358 1.78 -6.08 9.58
CA GLY A 358 0.45 -5.56 9.30
C GLY A 358 -0.09 -4.62 10.38
N VAL A 359 0.01 -5.00 11.67
CA VAL A 359 -0.46 -4.13 12.77
C VAL A 359 0.36 -2.86 12.93
N THR A 360 1.63 -2.84 12.51
CA THR A 360 2.50 -1.67 12.63
C THR A 360 2.50 -0.83 11.34
N ALA A 361 3.36 -1.20 10.40
CA ALA A 361 3.61 -0.44 9.18
C ALA A 361 2.40 -0.47 8.24
N GLY A 362 1.73 -1.62 8.11
CA GLY A 362 0.50 -1.75 7.31
C GLY A 362 -0.60 -0.83 7.83
N THR A 363 -0.83 -0.77 9.15
CA THR A 363 -1.86 0.11 9.74
C THR A 363 -1.53 1.60 9.60
N MET A 364 -0.24 1.96 9.72
CA MET A 364 0.20 3.34 9.48
C MET A 364 -0.10 3.78 8.05
N CYS A 365 0.21 2.92 7.07
CA CYS A 365 -0.10 3.15 5.67
C CYS A 365 -1.61 3.15 5.40
N ALA A 366 -2.36 2.17 5.90
CA ALA A 366 -3.76 2.00 5.57
C ALA A 366 -4.71 3.01 6.24
N LEU A 367 -4.55 3.21 7.54
CA LEU A 367 -5.54 3.87 8.39
C LEU A 367 -5.13 5.25 8.88
N ILE A 368 -3.83 5.58 8.88
CA ILE A 368 -3.33 6.83 9.47
C ILE A 368 -2.95 7.83 8.37
N PHE A 369 -2.09 7.47 7.42
CA PHE A 369 -1.60 8.43 6.43
C PHE A 369 -2.65 8.93 5.44
N PRO A 370 -3.53 8.10 4.83
CA PRO A 370 -4.52 8.58 3.87
C PRO A 370 -5.50 9.61 4.46
N PRO A 371 -6.15 9.39 5.62
CA PRO A 371 -7.03 10.40 6.20
C PRO A 371 -6.26 11.64 6.64
N LEU A 372 -5.02 11.49 7.13
CA LEU A 372 -4.15 12.63 7.46
C LEU A 372 -3.90 13.49 6.22
N PHE A 373 -3.53 12.89 5.09
CA PHE A 373 -3.30 13.61 3.85
C PHE A 373 -4.57 14.25 3.29
N GLU A 374 -5.73 13.59 3.39
CA GLU A 374 -6.99 14.17 2.93
C GLU A 374 -7.33 15.46 3.68
N VAL A 375 -7.20 15.43 5.02
CA VAL A 375 -7.49 16.58 5.86
C VAL A 375 -6.57 17.74 5.50
N ILE A 376 -5.28 17.48 5.28
CA ILE A 376 -4.31 18.54 4.97
C ILE A 376 -4.52 19.10 3.55
N VAL A 377 -4.70 18.24 2.56
CA VAL A 377 -4.80 18.65 1.14
C VAL A 377 -6.08 19.41 0.86
N PHE A 378 -7.22 18.93 1.38
CA PHE A 378 -8.52 19.50 1.07
C PHE A 378 -9.01 20.52 2.11
N TRP A 379 -8.16 20.89 3.09
CA TRP A 379 -8.52 21.83 4.16
C TRP A 379 -9.08 23.15 3.63
N THR A 380 -8.36 23.79 2.70
CA THR A 380 -8.76 25.06 2.08
C THR A 380 -10.08 24.93 1.34
N ASP A 381 -10.19 23.88 0.52
CA ASP A 381 -11.37 23.66 -0.32
C ASP A 381 -12.62 23.39 0.52
N TRP A 382 -12.48 22.68 1.64
CA TRP A 382 -13.58 22.44 2.58
C TRP A 382 -13.96 23.68 3.37
N LYS A 383 -13.04 24.63 3.56
CA LYS A 383 -13.32 25.91 4.22
C LYS A 383 -14.15 26.81 3.32
N ASP A 384 -13.86 26.81 2.01
CA ASP A 384 -14.48 27.74 1.07
C ASP A 384 -15.77 27.19 0.43
N ASN A 385 -15.85 25.87 0.17
CA ASN A 385 -16.93 25.30 -0.63
C ASN A 385 -17.94 24.42 0.15
N LEU A 386 -17.67 24.05 1.40
CA LEU A 386 -18.54 23.13 2.16
C LEU A 386 -19.26 23.82 3.33
N SER A 387 -20.52 23.42 3.54
CA SER A 387 -21.27 23.74 4.76
C SER A 387 -20.57 23.18 6.00
N THR A 388 -20.65 23.92 7.12
CA THR A 388 -20.00 23.61 8.40
C THR A 388 -20.28 22.19 8.89
N CYS A 389 -21.52 21.70 8.73
CA CYS A 389 -21.92 20.36 9.16
C CYS A 389 -21.22 19.25 8.35
N HIS A 390 -21.19 19.38 7.03
CA HIS A 390 -20.52 18.42 6.14
C HIS A 390 -19.01 18.42 6.34
N ARG A 391 -18.41 19.59 6.60
CA ARG A 391 -16.99 19.71 6.93
C ARG A 391 -16.67 18.98 8.23
N MET A 392 -17.45 19.21 9.29
CA MET A 392 -17.26 18.53 10.57
C MET A 392 -17.39 17.01 10.44
N PHE A 393 -18.37 16.51 9.68
CA PHE A 393 -18.53 15.08 9.46
C PHE A 393 -17.28 14.44 8.83
N LYS A 394 -16.71 15.06 7.79
CA LYS A 394 -15.47 14.56 7.15
C LYS A 394 -14.29 14.56 8.10
N ILE A 395 -14.11 15.64 8.86
CA ILE A 395 -13.02 15.77 9.83
C ILE A 395 -13.16 14.71 10.93
N ILE A 396 -14.34 14.58 11.52
CA ILE A 396 -14.62 13.60 12.58
C ILE A 396 -14.33 12.19 12.08
N ARG A 397 -14.84 11.82 10.90
CA ARG A 397 -14.57 10.51 10.29
C ARG A 397 -13.06 10.23 10.16
N ASN A 398 -12.30 11.19 9.63
CA ASN A 398 -10.87 11.02 9.42
C ASN A 398 -10.09 10.96 10.74
N PHE A 399 -10.46 11.77 11.74
CA PHE A 399 -9.87 11.69 13.08
C PHE A 399 -10.20 10.37 13.79
N THR A 400 -11.44 9.89 13.69
CA THR A 400 -11.83 8.58 14.23
C THR A 400 -11.01 7.45 13.59
N ALA A 401 -10.81 7.48 12.27
CA ALA A 401 -9.97 6.50 11.58
C ALA A 401 -8.52 6.51 12.09
N MET A 402 -7.93 7.70 12.27
CA MET A 402 -6.57 7.84 12.83
C MET A 402 -6.48 7.32 14.27
N ILE A 403 -7.44 7.67 15.13
CA ILE A 403 -7.48 7.21 16.54
C ILE A 403 -7.60 5.69 16.59
N LEU A 404 -8.49 5.11 15.77
CA LEU A 404 -8.65 3.66 15.66
C LEU A 404 -7.35 2.99 15.18
N GLY A 405 -6.66 3.59 14.21
CA GLY A 405 -5.36 3.11 13.74
C GLY A 405 -4.30 3.08 14.85
N PHE A 406 -4.16 4.14 15.64
CA PHE A 406 -3.22 4.16 16.77
C PHE A 406 -3.59 3.15 17.87
N ALA A 407 -4.88 3.01 18.18
CA ALA A 407 -5.35 2.01 19.13
C ALA A 407 -5.06 0.59 18.62
N PHE A 408 -5.26 0.35 17.32
CA PHE A 408 -4.98 -0.94 16.71
C PHE A 408 -3.48 -1.28 16.73
N ILE A 409 -2.60 -0.31 16.47
CA ILE A 409 -1.14 -0.48 16.61
C ILE A 409 -0.78 -0.82 18.06
N ALA A 410 -1.32 -0.09 19.05
CA ALA A 410 -1.00 -0.34 20.46
C ALA A 410 -1.42 -1.76 20.90
N CYS A 411 -2.66 -2.15 20.61
CA CYS A 411 -3.16 -3.50 20.90
C CYS A 411 -2.40 -4.58 20.11
N GLY A 412 -2.09 -4.31 18.84
CA GLY A 412 -1.41 -5.22 17.93
C GLY A 412 0.03 -5.50 18.32
N VAL A 413 0.79 -4.45 18.66
CA VAL A 413 2.16 -4.59 19.16
C VAL A 413 2.15 -5.35 20.49
N TYR A 414 1.23 -5.03 21.40
CA TYR A 414 1.12 -5.77 22.65
C TYR A 414 0.84 -7.27 22.42
N ALA A 415 -0.15 -7.60 21.60
CA ALA A 415 -0.51 -8.99 21.30
C ALA A 415 0.66 -9.76 20.66
N ASN A 416 1.36 -9.15 19.69
CA ASN A 416 2.52 -9.76 19.04
C ASN A 416 3.70 -9.93 20.00
N MET A 417 3.99 -8.94 20.85
CA MET A 417 5.08 -9.03 21.83
C MET A 417 4.82 -10.14 22.85
N VAL A 418 3.59 -10.29 23.35
CA VAL A 418 3.23 -11.38 24.25
C VAL A 418 3.42 -12.74 23.56
N THR A 419 2.98 -12.89 22.31
CA THR A 419 3.20 -14.11 21.52
C THR A 419 4.68 -14.41 21.32
N LEU A 420 5.50 -13.41 20.99
CA LEU A 420 6.94 -13.58 20.83
C LEU A 420 7.59 -14.05 22.14
N ILE A 421 7.23 -13.44 23.27
CA ILE A 421 7.76 -13.84 24.58
C ILE A 421 7.38 -15.28 24.90
N GLU A 422 6.14 -15.70 24.64
CA GLU A 422 5.69 -17.08 24.84
C GLU A 422 6.45 -18.08 23.94
N LEU A 423 6.72 -17.70 22.69
CA LEU A 423 7.46 -18.53 21.74
C LEU A 423 8.93 -18.69 22.15
N PHE A 424 9.59 -17.61 22.61
CA PHE A 424 10.97 -17.67 23.11
C PHE A 424 11.10 -18.30 24.49
N ALA A 425 10.07 -18.21 25.33
CA ALA A 425 10.06 -18.81 26.66
C ALA A 425 9.88 -20.34 26.62
N LYS A 426 9.28 -20.89 25.55
CA LYS A 426 9.26 -22.34 25.33
C LYS A 426 10.65 -22.78 24.87
N PRO A 427 11.40 -23.58 25.65
CA PRO A 427 12.67 -24.12 25.18
C PRO A 427 12.38 -24.96 23.92
N HIS A 428 13.20 -24.79 22.88
CA HIS A 428 13.14 -25.57 21.63
C HIS A 428 12.86 -27.04 21.97
N GLN A 429 11.64 -27.52 21.69
CA GLN A 429 11.46 -28.94 21.42
C GLN A 429 12.31 -29.21 20.18
N SER A 430 13.32 -30.05 20.40
CA SER A 430 14.39 -30.38 19.49
C SER A 430 13.89 -30.78 18.10
N LEU A 431 14.70 -30.45 17.10
CA LEU A 431 14.73 -30.96 15.73
C LEU A 431 14.88 -32.49 15.66
N THR A 432 13.98 -33.23 16.27
CA THR A 432 13.86 -34.69 16.17
C THR A 432 12.39 -35.03 16.27
N ASP A 433 11.69 -35.00 15.14
CA ASP A 433 10.72 -36.01 14.71
C ASP A 433 10.38 -35.80 13.22
#